data_AF-A0A6F8T1B5-F1
#
_entry.id   AF-A0A6F8T1B5-F1
#
_cell.length_a   1.000
_cell.length_b   1.000
_cell.length_c   1.000
_cell.angle_alpha   90.00
_cell.angle_beta   90.00
_cell.angle_gamma   90.00
#
_symmetry.space_group_name_H-M   'P 1'
#
loop_
_entity.id
_entity.type
_entity.pdbx_description
1 polymer ?
#
loop_
_entity_poly.entity_id
_entity_poly.type
_entity_poly.pdbx_seq_one_letter_code
_entity_poly.pdbx_strand_id
1 'polypeptide(L)'
;MVNITLSNKNPCSQNRKVTINIDTGLCRFTNNREIALEQLINDADFIHPLIHEPYTPIKNQMFHYEYSTIEELLYSGIFVYSRLIKAEKPHDCIFRINPSPLFQISPSAKDIPFSINRRQFAQETISIHQLEALISHLSQFKFVFSEAIIVDSQFTIKDLPLSIDGDALYTTDKKLITLLKTPHDFSRYELRYINPEIGFGVFSKGTIEKGEIISFYTGIKTHSLPETRFSFIQAQDCFMMKIDASQYGNITRFINHAPKHNTSAQSTFIEANINSSSHYLNGLEMIVYSATKKIFKGEQLLVDYGNNFFQDEELFLFKTNGRLIRTDRKLAWSNSQNTLNNLKIMAIYGVKKARLYVLLRMLFIFSLFVSALGLTSILLR
;
A
#
# COMPACT_ATOMS: atom_id res chain seq x y z
N MET A 1 10.17 18.99 -18.82
CA MET A 1 9.11 19.21 -19.81
C MET A 1 7.90 18.37 -19.50
N VAL A 2 6.91 19.00 -18.88
CA VAL A 2 5.60 18.40 -18.61
C VAL A 2 4.62 18.84 -19.70
N ASN A 3 3.94 17.89 -20.32
CA ASN A 3 2.90 18.14 -21.31
C ASN A 3 1.53 17.75 -20.73
N ILE A 4 0.56 18.66 -20.77
CA ILE A 4 -0.81 18.39 -20.30
C ILE A 4 -1.73 18.32 -21.50
N THR A 5 -2.38 17.18 -21.66
CA THR A 5 -3.32 16.95 -22.74
C THR A 5 -4.75 17.14 -22.26
N LEU A 6 -5.55 17.97 -22.93
CA LEU A 6 -6.93 18.31 -22.53
C LEU A 6 -7.90 18.11 -23.70
N SER A 7 -9.07 17.50 -23.44
CA SER A 7 -10.15 17.41 -24.42
C SER A 7 -11.18 18.52 -24.23
N ASN A 8 -11.47 19.27 -25.30
CA ASN A 8 -12.44 20.35 -25.27
C ASN A 8 -13.84 19.82 -24.94
N LYS A 9 -14.47 20.37 -23.91
CA LYS A 9 -15.83 20.04 -23.49
C LYS A 9 -16.90 20.83 -24.24
N ASN A 10 -16.52 21.80 -25.09
CA ASN A 10 -17.43 22.45 -26.02
C ASN A 10 -17.75 21.51 -27.20
N PRO A 11 -19.00 21.00 -27.33
CA PRO A 11 -19.36 20.06 -28.39
C PRO A 11 -19.35 20.69 -29.78
N CYS A 12 -19.50 22.01 -29.87
CA CYS A 12 -19.57 22.76 -31.13
C CYS A 12 -18.19 23.18 -31.67
N SER A 13 -17.15 23.16 -30.84
CA SER A 13 -15.80 23.55 -31.25
C SER A 13 -15.19 22.55 -32.24
N GLN A 14 -14.44 23.08 -33.20
CA GLN A 14 -13.59 22.28 -34.10
C GLN A 14 -12.28 21.85 -33.41
N ASN A 15 -11.86 22.55 -32.35
CA ASN A 15 -10.67 22.25 -31.59
C ASN A 15 -10.98 21.19 -30.52
N ARG A 16 -10.92 19.91 -30.87
CA ARG A 16 -11.31 18.81 -29.97
C ARG A 16 -10.34 18.55 -28.82
N LYS A 17 -9.05 18.81 -29.02
CA LYS A 17 -8.00 18.44 -28.07
C LYS A 17 -6.80 19.36 -28.22
N VAL A 18 -6.15 19.68 -27.10
CA VAL A 18 -4.95 20.52 -27.04
C VAL A 18 -3.91 19.87 -26.13
N THR A 19 -2.64 19.99 -26.50
CA THR A 19 -1.50 19.64 -25.65
C THR A 19 -0.79 20.91 -25.23
N ILE A 20 -0.76 21.18 -23.93
CA ILE A 20 -0.10 22.34 -23.33
C ILE A 20 1.30 21.92 -22.92
N ASN A 21 2.31 22.59 -23.45
CA ASN A 21 3.67 22.48 -22.97
C ASN A 21 3.89 23.47 -21.83
N ILE A 22 4.08 22.97 -20.61
CA ILE A 22 4.14 23.83 -19.42
C ILE A 22 5.43 24.66 -19.38
N ASP A 23 6.53 24.13 -19.92
CA ASP A 23 7.82 24.82 -19.92
C ASP A 23 7.80 26.04 -20.86
N THR A 24 7.18 25.91 -22.03
CA THR A 24 7.17 26.98 -23.06
C THR A 24 5.89 27.81 -23.10
N GLY A 25 4.82 27.37 -22.44
CA GLY A 25 3.49 27.96 -22.57
C GLY A 25 2.87 27.81 -23.96
N LEU A 26 3.38 26.91 -24.80
CA LEU A 26 2.87 26.66 -26.15
C LEU A 26 1.77 25.60 -26.13
N CYS A 27 0.65 25.88 -26.80
CA CYS A 27 -0.49 24.99 -26.89
C CYS A 27 -0.64 24.47 -28.31
N ARG A 28 -0.50 23.15 -28.52
CA ARG A 28 -0.61 22.50 -29.83
C ARG A 28 -1.93 21.74 -29.94
N PHE A 29 -2.74 22.08 -30.95
CA PHE A 29 -3.98 21.38 -31.27
C PHE A 29 -3.73 20.17 -32.19
N THR A 30 -4.72 19.30 -32.33
CA THR A 30 -4.66 18.10 -33.19
C THR A 30 -4.46 18.40 -34.68
N ASN A 31 -4.80 19.60 -35.14
CA ASN A 31 -4.55 20.08 -36.50
C ASN A 31 -3.18 20.77 -36.65
N ASN A 32 -2.27 20.60 -35.69
CA ASN A 32 -0.95 21.23 -35.62
C ASN A 32 -0.95 22.77 -35.53
N ARG A 33 -2.11 23.41 -35.33
CA ARG A 33 -2.16 24.82 -34.96
C ARG A 33 -1.53 25.00 -33.59
N GLU A 34 -0.72 26.04 -33.45
CA GLU A 34 -0.09 26.41 -32.19
C GLU A 34 -0.54 27.80 -31.76
N ILE A 35 -0.85 27.96 -30.48
CA ILE A 35 -1.17 29.26 -29.86
C ILE A 35 -0.46 29.38 -28.52
N ALA A 36 -0.34 30.61 -28.00
CA ALA A 36 0.15 30.81 -26.64
C ALA A 36 -0.90 30.38 -25.61
N LEU A 37 -0.47 29.94 -24.42
CA LEU A 37 -1.35 29.50 -23.34
C LEU A 37 -2.32 30.60 -22.87
N GLU A 38 -1.86 31.85 -22.82
CA GLU A 38 -2.72 33.00 -22.51
C GLU A 38 -3.86 33.15 -23.52
N GLN A 39 -3.61 32.87 -24.81
CA GLN A 39 -4.65 32.89 -25.84
C GLN A 39 -5.64 31.74 -25.63
N LEU A 40 -5.16 30.54 -25.26
CA LEU A 40 -6.03 29.39 -24.96
C LEU A 40 -6.93 29.67 -23.76
N ILE A 41 -6.39 30.26 -22.67
CA ILE A 41 -7.16 30.57 -21.45
C ILE A 41 -8.31 31.54 -21.74
N ASN A 42 -8.11 32.46 -22.69
CA ASN A 42 -9.10 33.44 -23.11
C ASN A 42 -9.96 32.97 -24.31
N ASP A 43 -9.73 31.77 -24.84
CA ASP A 43 -10.47 31.22 -25.97
C ASP A 43 -11.84 30.72 -25.52
N ALA A 44 -12.89 31.48 -25.81
CA ALA A 44 -14.27 31.11 -25.47
C ALA A 44 -14.74 29.81 -26.16
N ASP A 45 -14.08 29.37 -27.24
CA ASP A 45 -14.42 28.14 -27.94
C ASP A 45 -13.80 26.90 -27.26
N PHE A 46 -12.79 27.06 -26.39
CA PHE A 46 -12.14 25.96 -25.67
C PHE A 46 -12.50 25.92 -24.19
N ILE A 47 -13.30 24.92 -23.81
CA ILE A 47 -13.79 24.76 -22.44
C ILE A 47 -13.19 23.49 -21.83
N HIS A 48 -12.40 23.63 -20.77
CA HIS A 48 -11.98 22.50 -19.95
C HIS A 48 -11.95 22.87 -18.47
N PRO A 49 -12.51 22.05 -17.54
CA PRO A 49 -12.56 22.37 -16.11
C PRO A 49 -11.21 22.80 -15.53
N LEU A 50 -10.13 22.08 -15.86
CA LEU A 50 -8.76 22.38 -15.40
C LEU A 50 -8.28 23.81 -15.70
N ILE A 51 -8.66 24.36 -16.86
CA ILE A 51 -8.29 25.74 -17.25
C ILE A 51 -9.08 26.76 -16.43
N HIS A 52 -10.33 26.43 -16.10
CA HIS A 52 -11.25 27.32 -15.38
C HIS A 52 -11.23 27.14 -13.85
N GLU A 53 -10.40 26.25 -13.30
CA GLU A 53 -10.29 26.06 -11.85
C GLU A 53 -9.97 27.39 -11.13
N PRO A 54 -10.63 27.71 -10.00
CA PRO A 54 -10.39 28.96 -9.29
C PRO A 54 -8.92 29.21 -8.98
N TYR A 55 -8.41 30.38 -9.34
CA TYR A 55 -7.01 30.76 -9.14
C TYR A 55 -6.90 32.03 -8.31
N THR A 56 -6.10 31.94 -7.25
CA THR A 56 -5.67 33.09 -6.47
C THR A 56 -4.18 33.29 -6.74
N PRO A 57 -3.75 34.44 -7.27
CA PRO A 57 -2.34 34.73 -7.44
C PRO A 57 -1.63 34.69 -6.09
N ILE A 58 -0.59 33.87 -5.97
CA ILE A 58 0.25 33.80 -4.78
C ILE A 58 1.58 34.45 -5.12
N LYS A 59 2.06 35.35 -4.24
CA LYS A 59 3.33 36.08 -4.45
C LYS A 59 4.57 35.18 -4.37
N ASN A 60 4.43 34.02 -3.73
CA ASN A 60 5.50 33.08 -3.47
C ASN A 60 5.30 31.85 -4.37
N GLN A 61 6.38 31.29 -4.89
CA GLN A 61 6.36 30.12 -5.78
C GLN A 61 6.06 28.79 -5.02
N MET A 62 5.65 28.86 -3.75
CA MET A 62 5.32 27.71 -2.92
C MET A 62 3.80 27.58 -2.80
N PHE A 63 3.27 26.48 -3.33
CA PHE A 63 1.87 26.13 -3.29
C PHE A 63 1.66 25.02 -2.26
N HIS A 64 0.96 25.35 -1.17
CA HIS A 64 0.64 24.42 -0.11
C HIS A 64 -0.83 24.00 -0.20
N TYR A 65 -1.06 22.68 -0.24
CA TYR A 65 -2.38 22.08 -0.26
C TYR A 65 -2.52 21.09 0.89
N GLU A 66 -3.45 21.39 1.81
CA GLU A 66 -3.81 20.49 2.90
C GLU A 66 -5.14 19.83 2.60
N TYR A 67 -5.25 18.54 2.93
CA TYR A 67 -6.49 17.79 2.75
C TYR A 67 -6.94 17.15 4.06
N SER A 68 -8.24 17.15 4.30
CA SER A 68 -8.92 16.63 5.50
C SER A 68 -9.82 15.44 5.20
N THR A 69 -10.10 15.18 3.92
CA THR A 69 -10.95 14.08 3.44
C THR A 69 -10.31 13.35 2.26
N ILE A 70 -10.84 12.16 1.92
CA ILE A 70 -10.40 11.41 0.74
C ILE A 70 -10.69 12.19 -0.54
N GLU A 71 -11.82 12.88 -0.65
CA GLU A 71 -12.12 13.70 -1.82
C GLU A 71 -11.17 14.87 -1.99
N GLU A 72 -10.80 15.54 -0.90
CA GLU A 72 -9.79 16.59 -0.93
C GLU A 72 -8.43 16.02 -1.35
N LEU A 73 -8.05 14.83 -0.87
CA LEU A 73 -6.86 14.13 -1.38
C LEU A 73 -6.96 13.88 -2.89
N LEU A 74 -8.08 13.35 -3.39
CA LEU A 74 -8.29 13.10 -4.81
C LEU A 74 -8.31 14.39 -5.65
N TYR A 75 -8.65 15.54 -5.06
CA TYR A 75 -8.58 16.84 -5.74
C TYR A 75 -7.15 17.38 -5.86
N SER A 76 -6.18 16.83 -5.14
CA SER A 76 -4.79 17.34 -5.15
C SER A 76 -4.16 17.39 -6.55
N GLY A 77 -4.45 16.42 -7.43
CA GLY A 77 -3.98 16.44 -8.82
C GLY A 77 -4.51 17.66 -9.59
N ILE A 78 -5.81 17.92 -9.48
CA ILE A 78 -6.46 19.10 -10.08
C ILE A 78 -5.83 20.39 -9.55
N PHE A 79 -5.59 20.47 -8.23
CA PHE A 79 -4.92 21.61 -7.61
C PHE A 79 -3.53 21.87 -8.23
N VAL A 80 -2.67 20.85 -8.30
CA VAL A 80 -1.30 21.01 -8.83
C VAL A 80 -1.31 21.45 -10.29
N TYR A 81 -2.02 20.73 -11.15
CA TYR A 81 -1.96 20.97 -12.59
C TYR A 81 -2.68 22.26 -13.00
N SER A 82 -3.75 22.66 -12.31
CA SER A 82 -4.39 23.96 -12.56
C SER A 82 -3.49 25.14 -12.17
N ARG A 83 -2.69 25.00 -11.11
CA ARG A 83 -1.72 26.02 -10.69
C ARG A 83 -0.54 26.11 -11.66
N LEU A 84 -0.05 24.97 -12.18
CA LEU A 84 1.00 24.95 -13.20
C LEU A 84 0.58 25.67 -14.49
N ILE A 85 -0.64 25.45 -14.97
CA ILE A 85 -1.19 26.12 -16.16
C ILE A 85 -1.23 27.65 -16.00
N LYS A 86 -1.38 28.15 -14.76
CA LYS A 86 -1.59 29.58 -14.47
C LYS A 86 -0.38 30.28 -13.89
N ALA A 87 0.71 29.55 -13.63
CA ALA A 87 1.92 30.10 -13.07
C ALA A 87 2.72 30.85 -14.16
N GLU A 88 3.18 32.05 -13.86
CA GLU A 88 4.07 32.80 -14.76
C GLU A 88 5.44 32.14 -14.92
N LYS A 89 5.91 31.45 -13.87
CA LYS A 89 7.20 30.73 -13.81
C LYS A 89 7.01 29.31 -13.28
N PRO A 90 6.46 28.39 -14.09
CA PRO A 90 6.09 27.05 -13.63
C PRO A 90 7.29 26.22 -13.15
N HIS A 91 8.51 26.51 -13.62
CA HIS A 91 9.75 25.85 -13.19
C HIS A 91 10.16 26.12 -11.76
N ASP A 92 9.74 27.26 -11.23
CA ASP A 92 10.10 27.65 -9.88
C ASP A 92 9.04 27.19 -8.86
N CYS A 93 7.92 26.61 -9.34
CA CYS A 93 6.84 26.14 -8.49
C CYS A 93 7.28 24.96 -7.62
N ILE A 94 7.07 25.10 -6.32
CA ILE A 94 7.22 24.05 -5.31
C ILE A 94 5.84 23.72 -4.78
N PHE A 95 5.46 22.45 -4.85
CA PHE A 95 4.20 21.95 -4.32
C PHE A 95 4.45 21.21 -3.02
N ARG A 96 3.64 21.49 -2.01
CA ARG A 96 3.56 20.72 -0.77
C ARG A 96 2.14 20.22 -0.61
N ILE A 97 1.99 18.89 -0.53
CA ILE A 97 0.72 18.23 -0.25
C ILE A 97 0.91 17.45 1.05
N ASN A 98 0.08 17.72 2.06
CA ASN A 98 0.09 16.95 3.30
C ASN A 98 -1.32 16.81 3.88
N PRO A 99 -1.58 15.76 4.68
CA PRO A 99 -2.81 15.69 5.45
C PRO A 99 -2.91 16.85 6.43
N SER A 100 -4.11 17.36 6.65
CA SER A 100 -4.40 18.30 7.73
C SER A 100 -4.50 17.55 9.07
N PRO A 101 -4.47 18.26 10.22
CA PRO A 101 -4.74 17.65 11.53
C PRO A 101 -6.14 17.02 11.66
N LEU A 102 -7.07 17.36 10.76
CA LEU A 102 -8.43 16.82 10.73
C LEU A 102 -8.53 15.54 9.91
N PHE A 103 -7.52 15.20 9.10
CA PHE A 103 -7.49 13.97 8.33
C PHE A 103 -7.37 12.77 9.28
N GLN A 104 -8.49 12.10 9.52
CA GLN A 104 -8.52 10.95 10.42
C GLN A 104 -7.98 9.72 9.71
N ILE A 105 -6.82 9.27 10.15
CA ILE A 105 -6.19 8.01 9.73
C ILE A 105 -6.81 6.82 10.50
N SER A 106 -7.57 7.09 11.56
CA SER A 106 -7.95 6.09 12.56
C SER A 106 -8.83 4.97 11.98
N PRO A 107 -8.45 3.70 12.20
CA PRO A 107 -9.27 2.56 11.81
C PRO A 107 -10.57 2.56 12.61
N SER A 108 -11.67 2.14 11.97
CA SER A 108 -12.95 1.97 12.67
C SER A 108 -12.91 0.78 13.64
N ALA A 109 -12.11 -0.23 13.32
CA ALA A 109 -11.98 -1.45 14.10
C ALA A 109 -10.76 -1.39 15.03
N LYS A 110 -10.99 -1.73 16.29
CA LYS A 110 -9.98 -1.65 17.35
C LYS A 110 -9.07 -2.87 17.40
N ASP A 111 -9.58 -4.01 16.91
CA ASP A 111 -9.00 -5.33 17.11
C ASP A 111 -9.03 -6.14 15.82
N ILE A 112 -7.95 -6.90 15.57
CA ILE A 112 -7.82 -7.83 14.44
C ILE A 112 -7.75 -9.26 15.00
N PRO A 113 -8.54 -10.23 14.48
CA PRO A 113 -8.36 -11.64 14.82
C PRO A 113 -6.93 -12.11 14.56
N PHE A 114 -6.30 -12.72 15.56
CA PHE A 114 -4.87 -13.02 15.55
C PHE A 114 -4.55 -14.45 16.02
N SER A 115 -3.51 -15.04 15.44
CA SER A 115 -2.95 -16.33 15.84
C SER A 115 -1.42 -16.31 15.81
N ILE A 116 -0.79 -16.75 16.90
CA ILE A 116 0.66 -17.01 16.93
C ILE A 116 1.06 -18.28 16.13
N ASN A 117 0.09 -19.04 15.62
CA ASN A 117 0.30 -20.28 14.89
C ASN A 117 -0.35 -20.22 13.51
N ARG A 118 0.46 -20.22 12.45
CA ARG A 118 0.00 -20.20 11.05
C ARG A 118 -1.05 -21.25 10.67
N ARG A 119 -1.07 -22.40 11.35
CA ARG A 119 -1.99 -23.53 11.04
C ARG A 119 -3.29 -23.50 11.84
N GLN A 120 -3.39 -22.63 12.84
CA GLN A 120 -4.55 -22.55 13.70
C GLN A 120 -5.31 -21.25 13.43
N PHE A 121 -6.63 -21.37 13.31
CA PHE A 121 -7.53 -20.22 13.26
C PHE A 121 -7.30 -19.30 14.47
N ALA A 122 -7.55 -18.00 14.27
CA ALA A 122 -7.51 -17.05 15.37
C ALA A 122 -8.58 -17.39 16.41
N GLN A 123 -8.15 -17.47 17.67
CA GLN A 123 -9.04 -17.62 18.84
C GLN A 123 -8.92 -16.42 19.78
N GLU A 124 -8.04 -15.48 19.45
CA GLU A 124 -7.81 -14.23 20.17
C GLU A 124 -7.75 -13.09 19.16
N THR A 125 -7.72 -11.87 19.68
CA THR A 125 -7.52 -10.67 18.88
C THR A 125 -6.25 -9.95 19.33
N ILE A 126 -5.70 -9.12 18.45
CA ILE A 126 -4.67 -8.13 18.75
C ILE A 126 -5.25 -6.75 18.48
N SER A 127 -5.10 -5.83 19.43
CA SER A 127 -5.50 -4.43 19.16
C SER A 127 -4.58 -3.78 18.15
N ILE A 128 -5.07 -2.77 17.43
CA ILE A 128 -4.25 -2.03 16.46
C ILE A 128 -2.98 -1.46 17.10
N HIS A 129 -3.11 -0.83 18.27
CA HIS A 129 -1.95 -0.30 18.99
C HIS A 129 -0.92 -1.39 19.38
N GLN A 130 -1.38 -2.58 19.77
CA GLN A 130 -0.47 -3.70 20.03
C GLN A 130 0.22 -4.18 18.75
N LEU A 131 -0.51 -4.23 17.63
CA LEU A 131 0.08 -4.58 16.33
C LEU A 131 1.12 -3.54 15.90
N GLU A 132 0.80 -2.26 15.99
CA GLU A 132 1.72 -1.15 15.67
C GLU A 132 3.03 -1.26 16.46
N ALA A 133 2.93 -1.41 17.78
CA ALA A 133 4.08 -1.54 18.65
C ALA A 133 4.89 -2.83 18.36
N LEU A 134 4.21 -3.95 18.12
CA LEU A 134 4.83 -5.22 17.76
C LEU A 134 5.60 -5.14 16.44
N ILE A 135 4.96 -4.65 15.38
CA ILE A 135 5.60 -4.51 14.06
C ILE A 135 6.75 -3.50 14.14
N SER A 136 6.57 -2.41 14.87
CA SER A 136 7.64 -1.42 15.02
C SER A 136 8.89 -2.01 15.67
N HIS A 137 8.71 -2.84 16.69
CA HIS A 137 9.83 -3.53 17.34
C HIS A 137 10.49 -4.54 16.40
N LEU A 138 9.70 -5.39 15.73
CA LEU A 138 10.22 -6.43 14.85
C LEU A 138 10.96 -5.87 13.63
N SER A 139 10.51 -4.73 13.12
CA SER A 139 11.04 -4.13 11.90
C SER A 139 12.07 -3.02 12.14
N GLN A 140 12.22 -2.57 13.38
CA GLN A 140 13.13 -1.49 13.80
C GLN A 140 12.81 -0.11 13.21
N PHE A 141 11.61 0.08 12.67
CA PHE A 141 11.09 1.38 12.25
C PHE A 141 9.68 1.59 12.79
N LYS A 142 9.21 2.85 12.85
CA LYS A 142 7.85 3.15 13.30
C LYS A 142 6.83 2.65 12.26
N PHE A 143 5.92 1.78 12.69
CA PHE A 143 4.77 1.34 11.92
C PHE A 143 3.47 1.91 12.50
N VAL A 144 2.63 2.44 11.63
CA VAL A 144 1.30 2.97 11.91
C VAL A 144 0.31 2.24 11.02
N PHE A 145 -0.71 1.65 11.63
CA PHE A 145 -1.77 1.01 10.89
C PHE A 145 -2.66 2.09 10.25
N SER A 146 -2.77 2.08 8.93
CA SER A 146 -3.51 3.09 8.17
C SER A 146 -4.32 2.46 7.05
N GLU A 147 -5.63 2.62 7.09
CA GLU A 147 -6.54 2.27 5.99
C GLU A 147 -6.58 3.35 4.90
N ALA A 148 -5.90 4.48 5.11
CA ALA A 148 -5.83 5.58 4.18
C ALA A 148 -4.56 5.53 3.32
N ILE A 149 -4.70 5.98 2.08
CA ILE A 149 -3.59 6.47 1.26
C ILE A 149 -3.21 7.87 1.76
N ILE A 150 -1.92 8.10 1.96
CA ILE A 150 -1.40 9.37 2.46
C ILE A 150 -0.47 9.96 1.41
N VAL A 151 -0.63 11.24 1.09
CA VAL A 151 0.36 12.03 0.36
C VAL A 151 0.90 13.05 1.35
N ASP A 152 2.15 12.87 1.77
CA ASP A 152 2.89 13.84 2.59
C ASP A 152 4.23 14.07 1.92
N SER A 153 4.25 14.99 0.96
CA SER A 153 5.38 15.18 0.05
C SER A 153 5.53 16.63 -0.38
N GLN A 154 6.77 16.99 -0.65
CA GLN A 154 7.15 18.23 -1.31
C GLN A 154 7.89 17.90 -2.60
N PHE A 155 7.47 18.51 -3.70
CA PHE A 155 8.02 18.21 -5.03
C PHE A 155 7.92 19.42 -5.96
N THR A 156 8.55 19.31 -7.12
CA THR A 156 8.65 20.33 -8.17
C THR A 156 8.16 19.78 -9.50
N ILE A 157 8.16 20.60 -10.54
CA ILE A 157 7.83 20.15 -11.91
C ILE A 157 8.74 19.03 -12.41
N LYS A 158 9.97 18.89 -11.88
CA LYS A 158 10.93 17.86 -12.30
C LYS A 158 10.53 16.46 -11.83
N ASP A 159 9.70 16.39 -10.79
CA ASP A 159 9.26 15.14 -10.18
C ASP A 159 7.96 14.62 -10.81
N LEU A 160 7.30 15.43 -11.65
CA LEU A 160 6.05 15.12 -12.33
C LEU A 160 6.28 14.31 -13.63
N PRO A 161 5.27 13.57 -14.11
CA PRO A 161 5.35 12.86 -15.38
C PRO A 161 5.58 13.82 -16.56
N LEU A 162 6.36 13.37 -17.55
CA LEU A 162 6.64 14.15 -18.77
C LEU A 162 5.38 14.46 -19.60
N SER A 163 4.33 13.65 -19.45
CA SER A 163 3.04 13.86 -20.08
C SER A 163 1.93 13.34 -19.18
N ILE A 164 0.82 14.06 -19.11
CA ILE A 164 -0.39 13.65 -18.40
C ILE A 164 -1.63 13.91 -19.26
N ASP A 165 -2.60 13.02 -19.14
CA ASP A 165 -3.97 13.25 -19.60
C ASP A 165 -4.73 14.04 -18.53
N GLY A 166 -4.97 15.32 -18.77
CA GLY A 166 -5.70 16.18 -17.83
C GLY A 166 -7.19 15.83 -17.72
N ASP A 167 -7.76 15.07 -18.65
CA ASP A 167 -9.11 14.51 -18.50
C ASP A 167 -9.15 13.44 -17.39
N ALA A 168 -8.06 12.68 -17.21
CA ALA A 168 -7.96 11.65 -16.18
C ALA A 168 -8.03 12.22 -14.75
N LEU A 169 -7.68 13.50 -14.57
CA LEU A 169 -7.80 14.22 -13.30
C LEU A 169 -9.25 14.38 -12.83
N TYR A 170 -10.22 14.23 -13.72
CA TYR A 170 -11.66 14.30 -13.42
C TYR A 170 -12.35 12.92 -13.55
N THR A 171 -11.58 11.86 -13.74
CA THR A 171 -12.12 10.50 -13.80
C THR A 171 -12.35 9.97 -12.39
N THR A 172 -13.62 9.82 -12.02
CA THR A 172 -14.06 9.28 -10.72
C THR A 172 -14.77 7.95 -10.90
N ASP A 173 -14.50 7.00 -10.01
CA ASP A 173 -15.37 5.83 -9.80
C ASP A 173 -15.99 5.91 -8.40
N LYS A 174 -17.29 6.21 -8.35
CA LYS A 174 -18.02 6.36 -7.08
C LYS A 174 -18.00 5.09 -6.24
N LYS A 175 -17.99 3.90 -6.85
CA LYS A 175 -17.96 2.62 -6.13
C LYS A 175 -16.60 2.43 -5.46
N LEU A 176 -15.51 2.72 -6.18
CA LEU A 176 -14.16 2.66 -5.62
C LEU A 176 -13.91 3.71 -4.55
N ILE A 177 -14.43 4.94 -4.72
CA ILE A 177 -14.34 5.98 -3.68
C ILE A 177 -15.12 5.55 -2.43
N THR A 178 -16.32 4.99 -2.60
CA THR A 178 -17.11 4.46 -1.48
C THR A 178 -16.34 3.34 -0.77
N LEU A 179 -15.74 2.43 -1.52
CA LEU A 179 -14.91 1.36 -0.97
C LEU A 179 -13.69 1.90 -0.22
N LEU A 180 -12.98 2.90 -0.77
CA LEU A 180 -11.80 3.51 -0.16
C LEU A 180 -12.13 4.20 1.19
N LYS A 181 -13.35 4.71 1.33
CA LYS A 181 -13.85 5.29 2.59
C LYS A 181 -14.43 4.28 3.56
N THR A 182 -14.74 3.07 3.07
CA THR A 182 -15.35 2.04 3.89
C THR A 182 -14.24 1.35 4.68
N PRO A 183 -14.28 1.40 6.03
CA PRO A 183 -13.28 0.73 6.83
C PRO A 183 -13.27 -0.79 6.57
N HIS A 184 -12.13 -1.42 6.78
CA HIS A 184 -12.01 -2.84 6.47
C HIS A 184 -12.78 -3.72 7.46
N ASP A 185 -13.51 -4.70 6.93
CA ASP A 185 -14.23 -5.65 7.76
C ASP A 185 -13.30 -6.77 8.26
N PHE A 186 -12.64 -6.54 9.41
CA PHE A 186 -11.80 -7.56 10.06
C PHE A 186 -12.57 -8.80 10.53
N SER A 187 -13.91 -8.84 10.44
CA SER A 187 -14.64 -10.09 10.69
C SER A 187 -14.32 -11.16 9.63
N ARG A 188 -13.90 -10.72 8.43
CA ARG A 188 -13.60 -11.55 7.25
C ARG A 188 -12.17 -12.04 7.17
N TYR A 189 -11.25 -11.47 7.94
CA TYR A 189 -9.83 -11.76 7.85
C TYR A 189 -9.21 -12.02 9.22
N GLU A 190 -8.09 -12.74 9.23
CA GLU A 190 -7.26 -12.89 10.41
C GLU A 190 -5.78 -12.83 10.05
N LEU A 191 -4.99 -12.31 10.97
CA LEU A 191 -3.53 -12.36 10.87
C LEU A 191 -3.02 -13.61 11.57
N ARG A 192 -2.10 -14.32 10.92
CA ARG A 192 -1.37 -15.41 11.55
C ARG A 192 0.13 -15.20 11.43
N TYR A 193 0.85 -15.44 12.51
CA TYR A 193 2.31 -15.45 12.50
C TYR A 193 2.81 -16.70 11.77
N ILE A 194 3.63 -16.49 10.73
CA ILE A 194 4.18 -17.53 9.86
C ILE A 194 5.49 -18.06 10.43
N ASN A 195 6.51 -17.21 10.50
CA ASN A 195 7.83 -17.47 11.06
C ASN A 195 8.63 -16.14 11.12
N PRO A 196 9.86 -16.12 11.67
CA PRO A 196 10.69 -14.92 11.74
C PRO A 196 11.12 -14.32 10.40
N GLU A 197 11.16 -15.10 9.33
CA GLU A 197 11.67 -14.67 8.02
C GLU A 197 10.58 -13.96 7.19
N ILE A 198 9.35 -14.49 7.25
CA ILE A 198 8.17 -13.95 6.55
C ILE A 198 7.40 -12.98 7.44
N GLY A 199 7.41 -13.20 8.75
CA GLY A 199 6.58 -12.45 9.69
C GLY A 199 5.14 -12.97 9.71
N PHE A 200 4.21 -12.21 9.14
CA PHE A 200 2.77 -12.44 9.25
C PHE A 200 2.15 -12.77 7.88
N GLY A 201 0.98 -13.39 7.90
CA GLY A 201 0.16 -13.64 6.72
C GLY A 201 -1.30 -13.30 6.99
N VAL A 202 -2.02 -12.90 5.94
CA VAL A 202 -3.47 -12.67 5.99
C VAL A 202 -4.21 -13.94 5.56
N PHE A 203 -5.20 -14.35 6.33
CA PHE A 203 -6.02 -15.52 6.06
C PHE A 203 -7.50 -15.15 6.02
N SER A 204 -8.25 -15.84 5.18
CA SER A 204 -9.70 -15.66 5.11
C SER A 204 -10.40 -16.34 6.28
N LYS A 205 -11.32 -15.66 6.95
CA LYS A 205 -12.24 -16.24 7.97
C LYS A 205 -13.55 -16.74 7.37
N GLY A 206 -13.84 -16.37 6.13
CA GLY A 206 -15.02 -16.78 5.38
C GLY A 206 -14.68 -17.25 3.97
N THR A 207 -15.69 -17.48 3.16
CA THR A 207 -15.51 -17.66 1.71
C THR A 207 -15.40 -16.28 1.06
N ILE A 208 -14.50 -16.13 0.10
CA ILE A 208 -14.39 -14.96 -0.78
C ILE A 208 -14.65 -15.45 -2.20
N GLU A 209 -15.58 -14.83 -2.90
CA GLU A 209 -15.95 -15.27 -4.25
C GLU A 209 -14.95 -14.78 -5.30
N LYS A 210 -14.85 -15.49 -6.43
CA LYS A 210 -13.99 -15.08 -7.54
C LYS A 210 -14.41 -13.70 -8.05
N GLY A 211 -13.44 -12.81 -8.25
CA GLY A 211 -13.64 -11.44 -8.71
C GLY A 211 -14.04 -10.47 -7.60
N GLU A 212 -14.24 -10.95 -6.37
CA GLU A 212 -14.55 -10.09 -5.24
C GLU A 212 -13.36 -9.20 -4.88
N ILE A 213 -13.62 -7.91 -4.65
CA ILE A 213 -12.61 -6.97 -4.18
C ILE A 213 -12.33 -7.25 -2.70
N ILE A 214 -11.04 -7.40 -2.39
CA ILE A 214 -10.56 -7.64 -1.03
C ILE A 214 -10.36 -6.30 -0.33
N SER A 215 -9.44 -5.47 -0.83
CA SER A 215 -9.17 -4.14 -0.28
C SER A 215 -8.21 -3.36 -1.18
N PHE A 216 -8.04 -2.08 -0.88
CA PHE A 216 -6.92 -1.29 -1.39
C PHE A 216 -5.61 -1.65 -0.69
N TYR A 217 -4.51 -1.64 -1.43
CA TYR A 217 -3.18 -1.59 -0.84
C TYR A 217 -2.84 -0.15 -0.48
N THR A 218 -2.66 0.11 0.82
CA THR A 218 -2.52 1.48 1.36
C THR A 218 -1.12 1.75 1.87
N GLY A 219 -0.74 3.02 1.89
CA GLY A 219 0.56 3.48 2.39
C GLY A 219 0.79 4.96 2.08
N ILE A 220 2.04 5.38 2.19
CA ILE A 220 2.46 6.73 1.81
C ILE A 220 2.81 6.75 0.31
N LYS A 221 2.26 7.72 -0.41
CA LYS A 221 2.70 8.09 -1.76
C LYS A 221 3.89 9.05 -1.68
N THR A 222 5.01 8.67 -2.29
CA THR A 222 6.26 9.44 -2.23
C THR A 222 7.17 9.19 -3.43
N HIS A 223 8.07 10.14 -3.70
CA HIS A 223 9.18 10.00 -4.67
C HIS A 223 10.48 9.49 -4.03
N SER A 224 10.62 9.66 -2.71
CA SER A 224 11.95 9.82 -2.08
C SER A 224 12.44 8.65 -1.24
N LEU A 225 11.63 7.61 -1.05
CA LEU A 225 12.04 6.47 -0.23
C LEU A 225 12.88 5.48 -1.03
N PRO A 226 13.92 4.88 -0.42
CA PRO A 226 14.57 3.71 -1.02
C PRO A 226 13.50 2.65 -1.33
N GLU A 227 13.72 1.84 -2.36
CA GLU A 227 12.80 0.73 -2.63
C GLU A 227 12.74 -0.19 -1.40
N THR A 228 11.56 -0.24 -0.80
CA THR A 228 11.27 -1.13 0.31
C THR A 228 10.56 -2.37 -0.23
N ARG A 229 10.57 -3.44 0.56
CA ARG A 229 9.76 -4.65 0.29
C ARG A 229 8.23 -4.41 0.37
N PHE A 230 7.83 -3.18 0.67
CA PHE A 230 6.43 -2.76 0.79
C PHE A 230 6.07 -1.69 -0.25
N SER A 231 6.91 -1.51 -1.28
CA SER A 231 6.70 -0.52 -2.32
C SER A 231 5.96 -1.10 -3.53
N PHE A 232 4.93 -0.42 -4.00
CA PHE A 232 4.32 -0.62 -5.31
C PHE A 232 4.74 0.51 -6.24
N ILE A 233 5.50 0.17 -7.29
CA ILE A 233 5.88 1.12 -8.34
C ILE A 233 4.65 1.39 -9.21
N GLN A 234 4.37 2.68 -9.43
CA GLN A 234 3.19 3.14 -10.16
C GLN A 234 3.65 3.82 -11.44
N ALA A 235 3.08 3.38 -12.57
CA ALA A 235 3.55 3.77 -13.90
C ALA A 235 2.75 4.94 -14.48
N GLN A 236 1.54 5.18 -13.98
CA GLN A 236 0.60 6.15 -14.55
C GLN A 236 0.01 7.09 -13.48
N ASP A 237 0.61 7.14 -12.30
CA ASP A 237 0.25 8.09 -11.26
C ASP A 237 0.47 9.54 -11.71
N CYS A 238 -0.50 10.42 -11.44
CA CYS A 238 -0.43 11.83 -11.85
C CYS A 238 0.73 12.60 -11.19
N PHE A 239 1.31 12.08 -10.10
CA PHE A 239 2.51 12.63 -9.50
C PHE A 239 3.73 11.74 -9.66
N MET A 240 3.67 10.62 -10.41
CA MET A 240 4.76 9.63 -10.46
C MET A 240 5.26 9.18 -9.08
N MET A 241 4.36 9.18 -8.09
CA MET A 241 4.67 8.68 -6.76
C MET A 241 4.42 7.18 -6.71
N LYS A 242 5.23 6.45 -5.95
CA LYS A 242 4.97 5.06 -5.57
C LYS A 242 4.23 4.99 -4.24
N ILE A 243 3.50 3.91 -3.97
CA ILE A 243 2.93 3.63 -2.64
C ILE A 243 3.94 2.80 -1.84
N ASP A 244 4.37 3.29 -0.69
CA ASP A 244 5.16 2.52 0.28
C ASP A 244 4.35 2.23 1.54
N ALA A 245 4.13 0.93 1.81
CA ALA A 245 3.43 0.46 2.99
C ALA A 245 4.35 0.11 4.17
N SER A 246 5.63 0.54 4.14
CA SER A 246 6.60 0.25 5.19
C SER A 246 6.15 0.83 6.54
N GLN A 247 6.07 2.15 6.64
CA GLN A 247 5.73 2.88 7.86
C GLN A 247 4.22 3.04 8.08
N TYR A 248 3.43 3.12 7.01
CA TYR A 248 1.98 3.28 7.08
C TYR A 248 1.35 2.22 6.19
N GLY A 249 0.38 1.47 6.68
CA GLY A 249 -0.33 0.54 5.81
C GLY A 249 -1.41 -0.23 6.53
N ASN A 250 -2.35 -0.80 5.76
CA ASN A 250 -3.44 -1.60 6.29
C ASN A 250 -3.08 -3.08 6.35
N ILE A 251 -4.07 -3.95 6.54
CA ILE A 251 -3.86 -5.39 6.63
C ILE A 251 -3.25 -6.01 5.36
N THR A 252 -3.45 -5.39 4.20
CA THR A 252 -3.01 -5.97 2.92
C THR A 252 -1.50 -6.00 2.74
N ARG A 253 -0.75 -5.17 3.49
CA ARG A 253 0.72 -5.20 3.52
C ARG A 253 1.30 -6.52 4.04
N PHE A 254 0.47 -7.31 4.74
CA PHE A 254 0.85 -8.63 5.29
C PHE A 254 0.43 -9.78 4.35
N ILE A 255 -0.09 -9.48 3.15
CA ILE A 255 -0.38 -10.50 2.14
C ILE A 255 0.93 -10.94 1.52
N ASN A 256 1.24 -12.23 1.63
CA ASN A 256 2.49 -12.79 1.18
C ASN A 256 2.50 -13.11 -0.32
N HIS A 257 3.70 -13.32 -0.83
CA HIS A 257 3.92 -13.77 -2.19
C HIS A 257 3.48 -15.22 -2.43
N ALA A 258 2.90 -15.48 -3.60
CA ALA A 258 2.97 -16.76 -4.29
C ALA A 258 3.02 -16.53 -5.81
N PRO A 259 3.67 -17.39 -6.59
CA PRO A 259 3.75 -17.22 -8.04
C PRO A 259 2.36 -17.37 -8.68
N LYS A 260 2.13 -16.63 -9.77
CA LYS A 260 1.01 -16.90 -10.67
C LYS A 260 1.23 -18.24 -11.37
N HIS A 261 0.12 -18.96 -11.62
CA HIS A 261 0.02 -20.32 -12.15
C HIS A 261 1.30 -20.88 -12.80
N ASN A 262 1.91 -21.89 -12.18
CA ASN A 262 3.02 -22.60 -12.79
C ASN A 262 2.45 -23.57 -13.84
N THR A 263 2.92 -23.47 -15.08
CA THR A 263 2.44 -24.30 -16.21
C THR A 263 2.75 -25.79 -16.05
N SER A 264 3.56 -26.18 -15.06
CA SER A 264 3.80 -27.58 -14.73
C SER A 264 2.61 -28.17 -13.97
N ALA A 265 1.90 -29.11 -14.58
CA ALA A 265 0.72 -29.81 -14.04
C ALA A 265 0.93 -30.59 -12.70
N GLN A 266 2.13 -30.53 -12.11
CA GLN A 266 2.51 -31.23 -10.87
C GLN A 266 3.08 -30.28 -9.80
N SER A 267 2.73 -28.99 -9.82
CA SER A 267 3.20 -28.07 -8.79
C SER A 267 2.64 -28.46 -7.42
N THR A 268 3.52 -28.83 -6.48
CA THR A 268 3.15 -29.02 -5.06
C THR A 268 3.04 -27.69 -4.30
N PHE A 269 3.19 -26.56 -4.99
CA PHE A 269 3.17 -25.22 -4.43
C PHE A 269 1.80 -24.57 -4.55
N ILE A 270 1.46 -23.75 -3.57
CA ILE A 270 0.29 -22.88 -3.58
C ILE A 270 0.56 -21.73 -4.53
N GLU A 271 -0.43 -21.41 -5.34
CA GLU A 271 -0.41 -20.30 -6.30
C GLU A 271 -1.13 -19.08 -5.73
N ALA A 272 -0.81 -17.91 -6.28
CA ALA A 272 -1.55 -16.69 -5.98
C ALA A 272 -3.06 -16.88 -6.20
N ASN A 273 -3.85 -16.53 -5.20
CA ASN A 273 -5.30 -16.57 -5.23
C ASN A 273 -5.94 -15.17 -5.30
N ILE A 274 -5.10 -14.13 -5.33
CA ILE A 274 -5.50 -12.75 -5.56
C ILE A 274 -4.64 -12.12 -6.65
N ASN A 275 -5.14 -11.04 -7.24
CA ASN A 275 -4.44 -10.22 -8.22
C ASN A 275 -4.46 -8.76 -7.76
N SER A 276 -3.39 -8.02 -8.08
CA SER A 276 -3.36 -6.55 -8.04
C SER A 276 -3.82 -5.95 -9.36
N SER A 277 -4.65 -4.92 -9.30
CA SER A 277 -4.96 -4.05 -10.44
C SER A 277 -4.78 -2.59 -10.06
N SER A 278 -4.25 -1.80 -11.00
CA SER A 278 -4.20 -0.34 -10.89
C SER A 278 -5.55 0.25 -11.26
N HIS A 279 -6.03 1.17 -10.43
CA HIS A 279 -7.22 1.98 -10.67
C HIS A 279 -6.86 3.45 -10.52
N TYR A 280 -7.50 4.31 -11.32
CA TYR A 280 -7.20 5.73 -11.35
C TYR A 280 -8.39 6.52 -10.81
N LEU A 281 -8.16 7.28 -9.75
CA LEU A 281 -9.14 8.17 -9.14
C LEU A 281 -8.57 9.58 -9.20
N ASN A 282 -9.13 10.43 -10.06
CA ASN A 282 -8.64 11.79 -10.33
C ASN A 282 -7.13 11.82 -10.68
N GLY A 283 -6.69 10.85 -11.48
CA GLY A 283 -5.30 10.69 -11.90
C GLY A 283 -4.38 10.06 -10.84
N LEU A 284 -4.81 9.93 -9.58
CA LEU A 284 -4.03 9.17 -8.59
C LEU A 284 -4.18 7.68 -8.86
N GLU A 285 -3.05 7.01 -9.04
CA GLU A 285 -3.01 5.55 -9.18
C GLU A 285 -3.18 4.90 -7.80
N MET A 286 -4.09 3.94 -7.71
CA MET A 286 -4.43 3.17 -6.52
C MET A 286 -4.30 1.68 -6.85
N ILE A 287 -3.85 0.88 -5.90
CA ILE A 287 -3.72 -0.57 -6.09
C ILE A 287 -4.86 -1.28 -5.36
N VAL A 288 -5.61 -2.10 -6.09
CA VAL A 288 -6.74 -2.89 -5.56
C VAL A 288 -6.40 -4.37 -5.65
N TYR A 289 -6.63 -5.10 -4.56
CA TYR A 289 -6.56 -6.56 -4.57
C TYR A 289 -7.95 -7.17 -4.80
N SER A 290 -8.02 -8.11 -5.73
CA SER A 290 -9.24 -8.86 -6.03
C SER A 290 -8.96 -10.36 -6.12
N ALA A 291 -9.91 -11.20 -5.70
CA ALA A 291 -9.75 -12.65 -5.74
C ALA A 291 -9.76 -13.18 -7.19
N THR A 292 -8.78 -14.01 -7.57
CA THR A 292 -8.71 -14.60 -8.92
C THR A 292 -9.48 -15.92 -9.03
N LYS A 293 -9.79 -16.52 -7.89
CA LYS A 293 -10.57 -17.74 -7.71
C LYS A 293 -11.38 -17.64 -6.41
N LYS A 294 -12.29 -18.58 -6.20
CA LYS A 294 -12.96 -18.72 -4.90
C LYS A 294 -11.91 -19.06 -3.84
N ILE A 295 -11.92 -18.34 -2.73
CA ILE A 295 -11.00 -18.54 -1.60
C ILE A 295 -11.82 -19.07 -0.43
N PHE A 296 -11.41 -20.20 0.12
CA PHE A 296 -12.13 -20.84 1.23
C PHE A 296 -11.68 -20.31 2.59
N LYS A 297 -12.54 -20.52 3.58
CA LYS A 297 -12.21 -20.23 4.98
C LYS A 297 -10.93 -20.95 5.40
N GLY A 298 -10.00 -20.19 5.96
CA GLY A 298 -8.71 -20.66 6.46
C GLY A 298 -7.59 -20.69 5.44
N GLU A 299 -7.87 -20.35 4.17
CA GLU A 299 -6.83 -20.17 3.16
C GLU A 299 -6.09 -18.84 3.37
N GLN A 300 -4.79 -18.85 3.06
CA GLN A 300 -3.97 -17.63 3.05
C GLN A 300 -4.28 -16.82 1.79
N LEU A 301 -4.37 -15.50 1.91
CA LEU A 301 -4.40 -14.60 0.78
C LEU A 301 -2.97 -14.43 0.26
N LEU A 302 -2.77 -14.67 -1.03
CA LEU A 302 -1.47 -14.72 -1.67
C LEU A 302 -1.52 -14.02 -3.03
N VAL A 303 -0.56 -13.14 -3.27
CA VAL A 303 -0.44 -12.33 -4.49
C VAL A 303 0.90 -12.59 -5.17
N ASP A 304 0.97 -12.41 -6.48
CA ASP A 304 2.24 -12.42 -7.19
C ASP A 304 2.89 -11.03 -7.08
N TYR A 305 4.11 -10.96 -6.51
CA TYR A 305 4.86 -9.70 -6.38
C TYR A 305 5.58 -9.32 -7.68
N GLY A 306 5.64 -10.25 -8.64
CA GLY A 306 6.38 -10.09 -9.88
C GLY A 306 7.88 -10.36 -9.71
N ASN A 307 8.53 -10.65 -10.84
CA ASN A 307 9.94 -11.06 -10.87
C ASN A 307 10.90 -9.97 -10.40
N ASN A 308 10.55 -8.69 -10.61
CA ASN A 308 11.41 -7.56 -10.24
C ASN A 308 11.65 -7.48 -8.72
N PHE A 309 10.68 -7.95 -7.92
CA PHE A 309 10.82 -7.99 -6.47
C PHE A 309 11.94 -8.93 -6.00
N PHE A 310 12.19 -10.02 -6.74
CA PHE A 310 13.09 -11.10 -6.33
C PHE A 310 14.45 -11.07 -7.02
N GLN A 311 14.82 -9.99 -7.73
CA GLN A 311 16.09 -9.94 -8.47
C GLN A 311 17.30 -10.22 -7.57
N ASP A 312 17.26 -9.74 -6.32
CA ASP A 312 18.35 -9.86 -5.35
C ASP A 312 17.97 -10.71 -4.12
N GLU A 313 16.81 -11.36 -4.11
CA GLU A 313 16.26 -11.99 -2.90
C GLU A 313 15.82 -13.45 -3.09
N GLU A 314 15.88 -14.18 -1.98
CA GLU A 314 15.44 -15.57 -1.91
C GLU A 314 13.91 -15.68 -1.95
N LEU A 315 13.42 -16.54 -2.83
CA LEU A 315 11.99 -16.88 -2.92
C LEU A 315 11.57 -17.87 -1.83
N PHE A 316 10.56 -17.46 -1.07
CA PHE A 316 9.81 -18.31 -0.16
C PHE A 316 8.55 -18.86 -0.83
N LEU A 317 8.43 -20.19 -0.88
CA LEU A 317 7.30 -20.86 -1.52
C LEU A 317 6.50 -21.67 -0.50
N PHE A 318 5.17 -21.57 -0.57
CA PHE A 318 4.25 -22.37 0.24
C PHE A 318 3.88 -23.65 -0.50
N LYS A 319 4.03 -24.81 0.12
CA LYS A 319 3.45 -26.06 -0.37
C LYS A 319 1.97 -26.16 -0.03
N THR A 320 1.21 -26.95 -0.78
CA THR A 320 -0.22 -27.21 -0.53
C THR A 320 -0.53 -27.76 0.86
N ASN A 321 0.44 -28.42 1.51
CA ASN A 321 0.35 -28.84 2.92
C ASN A 321 0.75 -27.75 3.94
N GLY A 322 0.92 -26.50 3.50
CA GLY A 322 1.33 -25.36 4.32
C GLY A 322 2.79 -25.39 4.76
N ARG A 323 3.62 -26.30 4.25
CA ARG A 323 5.07 -26.29 4.51
C ARG A 323 5.71 -25.17 3.70
N LEU A 324 6.57 -24.40 4.35
CA LEU A 324 7.39 -23.38 3.70
C LEU A 324 8.67 -24.01 3.16
N ILE A 325 9.06 -23.64 1.94
CA ILE A 325 10.32 -24.01 1.30
C ILE A 325 11.05 -22.74 0.90
N ARG A 326 12.33 -22.68 1.29
CA ARG A 326 13.28 -21.73 0.77
C ARG A 326 13.96 -22.36 -0.45
N THR A 327 14.14 -21.58 -1.51
CA THR A 327 14.72 -22.08 -2.78
C THR A 327 16.19 -22.48 -2.61
N ASP A 328 16.92 -21.79 -1.74
CA ASP A 328 18.22 -22.25 -1.26
C ASP A 328 18.04 -23.24 -0.07
N ARG A 329 18.88 -24.26 0.03
CA ARG A 329 18.75 -25.31 1.06
C ARG A 329 19.54 -25.00 2.34
N LYS A 330 20.07 -23.78 2.51
CA LYS A 330 21.00 -23.48 3.61
C LYS A 330 20.24 -23.02 4.86
N LEU A 331 20.35 -23.86 5.89
CA LEU A 331 20.02 -23.68 7.32
C LEU A 331 18.54 -23.64 7.76
N ALA A 332 18.09 -24.77 8.31
CA ALA A 332 16.87 -24.91 9.10
C ALA A 332 17.06 -24.66 10.62
N TRP A 333 18.31 -24.54 11.10
CA TRP A 333 18.61 -24.52 12.55
C TRP A 333 18.47 -23.13 13.21
N SER A 334 18.70 -22.03 12.48
CA SER A 334 18.58 -20.66 13.02
C SER A 334 17.14 -20.26 13.38
N ASN A 335 16.14 -20.99 12.88
CA ASN A 335 14.76 -20.56 12.92
C ASN A 335 14.11 -20.68 14.32
N SER A 336 14.58 -21.61 15.15
CA SER A 336 13.97 -21.86 16.48
C SER A 336 14.25 -20.73 17.48
N GLN A 337 15.47 -20.19 17.51
CA GLN A 337 15.86 -19.11 18.41
C GLN A 337 15.17 -17.80 18.02
N ASN A 338 15.14 -17.49 16.72
CA ASN A 338 14.43 -16.32 16.21
C ASN A 338 12.93 -16.40 16.48
N THR A 339 12.34 -17.61 16.36
CA THR A 339 10.93 -17.83 16.71
C THR A 339 10.67 -17.53 18.18
N LEU A 340 11.51 -18.02 19.09
CA LEU A 340 11.37 -17.72 20.51
C LEU A 340 11.52 -16.22 20.80
N ASN A 341 12.48 -15.55 20.15
CA ASN A 341 12.66 -14.10 20.30
C ASN A 341 11.42 -13.33 19.86
N ASN A 342 10.83 -13.66 18.71
CA ASN A 342 9.59 -13.04 18.25
C ASN A 342 8.42 -13.31 19.21
N LEU A 343 8.30 -14.53 19.75
CA LEU A 343 7.28 -14.84 20.76
C LEU A 343 7.50 -14.06 22.06
N LYS A 344 8.73 -13.81 22.49
CA LYS A 344 9.02 -12.92 23.64
C LYS A 344 8.58 -11.48 23.34
N ILE A 345 8.87 -10.97 22.15
CA ILE A 345 8.45 -9.63 21.72
C ILE A 345 6.90 -9.55 21.72
N MET A 346 6.22 -10.52 21.12
CA MET A 346 4.75 -10.62 21.16
C MET A 346 4.22 -10.67 22.61
N ALA A 347 4.88 -11.42 23.49
CA ALA A 347 4.52 -11.48 24.90
C ALA A 347 4.66 -10.12 25.59
N ILE A 348 5.75 -9.37 25.34
CA ILE A 348 5.96 -8.01 25.85
C ILE A 348 4.78 -7.11 25.43
N TYR A 349 4.38 -7.15 24.15
CA TYR A 349 3.26 -6.35 23.62
C TYR A 349 1.86 -6.93 23.87
N GLY A 350 1.72 -7.92 24.74
CA GLY A 350 0.41 -8.32 25.26
C GLY A 350 -0.35 -9.36 24.47
N VAL A 351 0.30 -10.07 23.55
CA VAL A 351 -0.27 -11.26 22.91
C VAL A 351 -0.37 -12.37 23.96
N LYS A 352 -1.60 -12.72 24.37
CA LYS A 352 -1.86 -13.60 25.53
C LYS A 352 -1.28 -15.00 25.33
N LYS A 353 -1.50 -15.62 24.16
CA LYS A 353 -0.94 -16.96 23.89
C LYS A 353 0.60 -16.96 23.87
N ALA A 354 1.23 -15.88 23.40
CA ALA A 354 2.69 -15.77 23.43
C ALA A 354 3.21 -15.67 24.87
N ARG A 355 2.56 -14.87 25.73
CA ARG A 355 2.88 -14.79 27.18
C ARG A 355 2.78 -16.16 27.85
N LEU A 356 1.67 -16.86 27.63
CA LEU A 356 1.45 -18.19 28.19
C LEU A 356 2.52 -19.18 27.71
N TYR A 357 2.86 -19.17 26.42
CA TYR A 357 3.91 -20.04 25.87
C TYR A 357 5.26 -19.79 26.53
N VAL A 358 5.68 -18.53 26.66
CA VAL A 358 6.95 -18.17 27.29
C VAL A 358 6.97 -18.59 28.77
N LEU A 359 5.88 -18.34 29.51
CA LEU A 359 5.76 -18.76 30.92
C LEU A 359 5.86 -20.28 31.08
N LEU A 360 5.08 -21.04 30.32
CA LEU A 360 5.09 -22.51 30.37
C LEU A 360 6.48 -23.07 30.04
N ARG A 361 7.18 -22.47 29.08
CA ARG A 361 8.55 -22.85 28.75
C ARG A 361 9.52 -22.59 29.92
N MET A 362 9.39 -21.47 30.61
CA MET A 362 10.21 -21.17 31.80
C MET A 362 9.93 -22.16 32.94
N LEU A 363 8.66 -22.49 33.20
CA LEU A 363 8.27 -23.48 34.20
C LEU A 363 8.82 -24.87 33.87
N PHE A 364 8.80 -25.26 32.59
CA PHE A 364 9.37 -26.52 32.14
C PHE A 364 10.89 -26.58 32.34
N ILE A 365 11.62 -25.52 31.97
CA ILE A 365 13.08 -25.42 32.19
C ILE A 365 13.40 -25.50 33.69
N PHE A 366 12.63 -24.80 34.53
CA PHE A 366 12.78 -24.84 35.98
C PHE A 366 12.54 -26.24 36.55
N SER A 367 11.49 -26.93 36.09
CA SER A 367 11.19 -28.30 36.48
C SER A 367 12.33 -29.27 36.13
N LEU A 368 12.87 -29.18 34.90
CA LEU A 368 14.04 -29.97 34.49
C LEU A 368 15.27 -29.70 35.35
N PHE A 369 15.51 -28.44 35.70
CA PHE A 369 16.62 -28.05 36.58
C PHE A 369 16.46 -28.64 37.99
N VAL A 370 15.26 -28.56 38.58
CA VAL A 370 14.95 -29.14 39.89
C VAL A 370 15.10 -30.67 39.85
N SER A 371 14.61 -31.35 38.79
CA SER A 371 14.79 -32.79 38.63
C SER A 371 16.27 -33.18 38.49
N ALA A 372 17.08 -32.41 37.77
CA ALA A 372 18.52 -32.65 37.64
C ALA A 372 19.26 -32.46 38.97
N LEU A 373 18.91 -31.44 39.77
CA LEU A 373 19.42 -31.27 41.13
C LEU A 373 19.01 -32.42 42.06
N GLY A 374 17.77 -32.89 41.96
CA GLY A 374 17.31 -34.06 42.69
C GLY A 374 18.12 -35.31 42.35
N LEU A 375 18.34 -35.59 41.06
CA LEU A 375 19.09 -36.76 40.60
C LEU A 375 20.56 -36.72 41.03
N THR A 376 21.21 -35.56 40.93
CA THR A 376 22.60 -35.38 41.37
C THR A 376 22.74 -35.54 42.88
N SER A 377 21.76 -35.09 43.68
CA SER A 377 21.76 -35.32 45.12
C SER A 377 21.64 -36.80 45.51
N ILE A 378 20.95 -37.61 44.70
CA ILE A 378 20.83 -39.06 44.89
C ILE A 378 22.15 -39.75 44.51
N LEU A 379 22.78 -39.33 43.42
CA LEU A 379 24.05 -39.93 42.96
C LEU A 379 25.26 -39.62 43.87
N LEU A 380 25.18 -38.56 44.68
CA LEU A 380 26.20 -38.20 45.66
C LEU A 380 26.01 -38.87 47.03
N ARG A 381 24.89 -39.56 47.25
CA ARG A 381 24.65 -40.40 48.43
C ARG A 381 24.99 -41.84 48.12
#